data_AF-K8XV56-F1
#
_entry.id   AF-K8XV56-F1
#
_cell.length_a   1.000
_cell.length_b   1.000
_cell.length_c   1.000
_cell.angle_alpha   90.00
_cell.angle_beta   90.00
_cell.angle_gamma   90.00
#
_symmetry.space_group_name_H-M   'P 1'
#
loop_
_entity.id
_entity.type
_entity.pdbx_description
1 polymer ?
#
loop_
_entity_poly.entity_id
_entity_poly.type
_entity_poly.pdbx_seq_one_letter_code
_entity_poly.pdbx_strand_id
1 'polypeptide(L)'
;MRDTAIAVDTIEVATVISEERVADGHLTEGSDMTGLVRRVCTAVVALSATAVLVAGCGSDTTPTAVPESAASAATSSSESTTVIDGQEGEDAGGDVDFEVAIGECVKLGGTVSDAEIDKAVCGSADSNYKVIAKAAKNSQCISDADSYYYETLGGIEQGAICLDVDWVVGGCMDVGGEDPARIDCGDTAAVDGVKVTEIVQGTTSVDSCSTSSNGYEYPERKFVVCVDEL
;
A
#
# COMPACT_ATOMS: atom_id res chain seq x y z
N MET A 1 18.64 -56.92 -24.72
CA MET A 1 19.95 -56.69 -24.07
C MET A 1 20.73 -55.70 -24.91
N ARG A 2 20.64 -54.42 -24.54
CA ARG A 2 21.57 -53.34 -24.90
C ARG A 2 21.19 -52.16 -24.02
N ASP A 3 21.92 -52.07 -22.91
CA ASP A 3 22.09 -50.90 -22.07
C ASP A 3 22.22 -49.60 -22.87
N THR A 4 21.58 -48.54 -22.40
CA THR A 4 22.18 -47.20 -22.45
C THR A 4 21.67 -46.43 -21.24
N ALA A 5 22.61 -46.11 -20.35
CA ALA A 5 22.41 -45.36 -19.13
C ALA A 5 22.43 -43.84 -19.40
N ILE A 6 21.52 -43.15 -18.71
CA ILE A 6 21.66 -41.91 -17.94
C ILE A 6 22.85 -40.99 -18.29
N ALA A 7 22.53 -39.75 -18.67
CA ALA A 7 23.34 -38.58 -18.32
C ALA A 7 22.41 -37.53 -17.69
N VAL A 8 22.61 -37.29 -16.38
CA VAL A 8 22.03 -36.18 -15.63
C VAL A 8 22.99 -35.01 -15.84
N ASP A 9 22.58 -34.01 -16.62
CA ASP A 9 23.37 -32.80 -16.78
C ASP A 9 23.09 -31.87 -15.59
N THR A 10 24.16 -31.57 -14.88
CA THR A 10 24.17 -30.78 -13.65
C THR A 10 24.55 -29.38 -14.08
N ILE A 11 23.59 -28.46 -14.17
CA ILE A 11 23.88 -27.07 -14.52
C ILE A 11 24.28 -26.33 -13.24
N GLU A 12 25.52 -25.85 -13.26
CA GLU A 12 26.19 -25.14 -12.19
C GLU A 12 25.59 -23.75 -11.94
N VAL A 13 25.38 -23.45 -10.66
CA VAL A 13 25.01 -22.13 -10.15
C VAL A 13 26.25 -21.24 -10.19
N ALA A 14 26.28 -20.29 -11.13
CA ALA A 14 27.28 -19.24 -11.16
C ALA A 14 26.83 -18.06 -10.28
N THR A 15 27.33 -18.04 -9.04
CA THR A 15 27.28 -16.89 -8.13
C THR A 15 28.09 -15.72 -8.71
N VAL A 16 27.44 -14.60 -9.03
CA VAL A 16 28.14 -13.34 -9.32
C VAL A 16 28.24 -12.55 -8.03
N ILE A 17 29.45 -12.53 -7.47
CA ILE A 17 29.87 -11.76 -6.32
C ILE A 17 30.27 -10.38 -6.85
N SER A 18 29.49 -9.32 -6.55
CA SER A 18 29.92 -7.94 -6.80
C SER A 18 30.57 -7.39 -5.54
N GLU A 19 31.91 -7.31 -5.54
CA GLU A 19 32.70 -6.59 -4.54
C GLU A 19 32.85 -5.10 -4.92
N GLU A 20 32.46 -4.26 -3.97
CA GLU A 20 33.03 -2.98 -3.52
C GLU A 20 33.66 -1.99 -4.52
N ARG A 21 33.13 -0.75 -4.51
CA ARG A 21 33.97 0.43 -4.27
C ARG A 21 33.30 1.43 -3.34
N VAL A 22 33.79 1.43 -2.11
CA VAL A 22 33.70 2.52 -1.13
C VAL A 22 34.47 3.73 -1.68
N ALA A 23 33.82 4.88 -1.75
CA ALA A 23 34.48 6.17 -1.90
C ALA A 23 34.20 7.02 -0.66
N ASP A 24 35.26 7.16 0.13
CA ASP A 24 35.45 8.02 1.30
C ASP A 24 35.27 9.50 0.92
N GLY A 25 34.45 10.22 1.68
CA GLY A 25 34.06 11.60 1.40
C GLY A 25 33.92 12.45 2.65
N HIS A 26 35.03 12.58 3.39
CA HIS A 26 35.52 13.74 4.15
C HIS A 26 34.53 14.70 4.86
N LEU A 27 34.68 14.72 6.19
CA LEU A 27 34.20 15.69 7.17
C LEU A 27 34.40 17.17 6.76
N THR A 28 33.39 18.01 7.04
CA THR A 28 33.64 19.41 7.46
C THR A 28 32.72 19.81 8.61
N GLU A 29 33.37 20.27 9.68
CA GLU A 29 32.81 20.91 10.88
C GLU A 29 32.03 22.19 10.56
N GLY A 30 31.01 22.49 11.36
CA GLY A 30 30.19 23.70 11.20
C GLY A 30 29.36 24.09 12.41
N SER A 31 30.04 24.47 13.50
CA SER A 31 29.67 25.48 14.51
C SER A 31 28.25 25.55 15.10
N ASP A 32 28.25 25.40 16.42
CA ASP A 32 27.49 26.16 17.43
C ASP A 32 26.55 27.27 16.94
N MET A 33 25.26 27.17 17.33
CA MET A 33 24.53 28.36 17.73
C MET A 33 23.58 28.08 18.89
N THR A 34 24.07 28.41 20.09
CA THR A 34 23.31 28.55 21.32
C THR A 34 22.26 29.65 21.17
N GLY A 35 20.97 29.28 21.27
CA GLY A 35 19.84 30.20 21.24
C GLY A 35 18.94 30.06 22.47
N LEU A 36 19.45 30.46 23.63
CA LEU A 36 18.70 30.56 24.88
C LEU A 36 17.76 31.80 24.80
N VAL A 37 16.46 31.60 24.55
CA VAL A 37 15.45 32.64 24.82
C VAL A 37 14.64 32.26 26.06
N ARG A 38 14.92 33.01 27.12
CA ARG A 38 14.22 33.03 28.40
C ARG A 38 13.14 34.11 28.36
N ARG A 39 12.07 33.91 29.14
CA ARG A 39 11.01 34.85 29.61
C ARG A 39 9.65 34.64 28.90
N VAL A 40 8.49 34.67 29.55
CA VAL A 40 8.11 35.06 30.92
C VAL A 40 6.71 34.49 31.24
N CYS A 41 6.45 34.32 32.53
CA CYS A 41 5.20 33.85 33.14
C CYS A 41 3.96 34.67 32.76
N THR A 42 2.82 33.98 32.60
CA THR A 42 1.52 34.46 33.11
C THR A 42 0.57 33.28 33.29
N ALA A 43 0.35 32.90 34.53
CA ALA A 43 -0.80 32.08 34.93
C ALA A 43 -2.06 32.97 34.87
N VAL A 44 -3.11 32.53 34.20
CA VAL A 44 -4.45 33.11 34.35
C VAL A 44 -5.33 32.06 34.99
N VAL A 45 -5.58 32.28 36.29
CA VAL A 45 -6.63 31.62 37.07
C VAL A 45 -7.96 32.25 36.64
N ALA A 46 -8.90 31.46 36.15
CA ALA A 46 -10.30 31.87 36.04
C ALA A 46 -11.18 30.81 36.69
N LEU A 47 -11.55 31.10 37.94
CA LEU A 47 -12.60 30.44 38.70
C LEU A 47 -13.95 30.94 38.19
N SER A 48 -14.80 30.05 37.69
CA SER A 48 -16.23 30.34 37.55
C SER A 48 -17.04 29.08 37.81
N ALA A 49 -17.42 28.90 39.06
CA ALA A 49 -18.46 27.99 39.50
C ALA A 49 -19.82 28.70 39.41
N THR A 50 -20.71 28.19 38.57
CA THR A 50 -22.15 28.53 38.62
C THR A 50 -22.93 27.23 38.48
N ALA A 51 -23.34 26.69 39.63
CA ALA A 51 -24.36 25.67 39.70
C ALA A 51 -25.74 26.35 39.59
N VAL A 52 -26.50 26.00 38.55
CA VAL A 52 -27.92 26.34 38.44
C VAL A 52 -28.69 25.03 38.42
N LEU A 53 -29.39 24.75 39.52
CA LEU A 53 -30.38 23.69 39.63
C LEU A 53 -31.72 24.25 39.13
N VAL A 54 -32.23 23.71 38.01
CA VAL A 54 -33.64 23.86 37.63
C VAL A 54 -34.24 22.47 37.57
N ALA A 55 -35.17 22.22 38.50
CA ALA A 55 -36.10 21.10 38.47
C ALA A 55 -37.28 21.45 37.56
N GLY A 56 -37.70 20.51 36.70
CA GLY A 56 -38.92 20.66 35.89
C GLY A 56 -39.29 19.34 35.20
N CYS A 57 -40.50 18.84 35.47
CA CYS A 57 -41.04 17.54 35.09
C CYS A 57 -41.29 17.32 33.60
N GLY A 58 -40.95 16.11 33.13
CA GLY A 58 -41.82 15.11 32.49
C GLY A 58 -42.78 15.52 31.38
N SER A 59 -42.56 14.94 30.19
CA SER A 59 -43.59 14.26 29.37
C SER A 59 -42.87 13.36 28.36
N ASP A 60 -43.06 12.04 28.47
CA ASP A 60 -42.63 11.08 27.46
C ASP A 60 -43.37 11.35 26.14
N THR A 61 -42.66 11.90 25.16
CA THR A 61 -43.07 11.84 23.76
C THR A 61 -42.00 11.08 23.00
N THR A 62 -42.27 9.80 22.76
CA THR A 62 -41.57 8.95 21.80
C THR A 62 -41.42 9.71 20.47
N PRO A 63 -40.20 10.08 20.04
CA PRO A 63 -40.02 10.54 18.68
C PRO A 63 -40.09 9.32 17.76
N THR A 64 -41.27 9.06 17.21
CA THR A 64 -41.37 8.26 15.99
C THR A 64 -40.78 9.09 14.87
N ALA A 65 -39.53 8.79 14.48
CA ALA A 65 -38.94 9.33 13.27
C ALA A 65 -39.72 8.79 12.06
N VAL A 66 -40.42 9.69 11.37
CA VAL A 66 -41.01 9.43 10.05
C VAL A 66 -39.90 9.64 9.01
N PRO A 67 -39.59 8.66 8.14
CA PRO A 67 -38.75 8.93 6.99
C PRO A 67 -39.55 9.75 5.97
N GLU A 68 -39.12 10.98 5.72
CA GLU A 68 -39.55 11.74 4.54
C GLU A 68 -38.82 11.16 3.31
N SER A 69 -39.53 10.27 2.61
CA SER A 69 -39.16 9.81 1.28
C SER A 69 -39.34 10.95 0.28
N ALA A 70 -38.24 11.53 -0.20
CA ALA A 70 -37.88 11.51 -1.62
C ALA A 70 -36.51 12.16 -1.87
N ALA A 71 -35.53 11.29 -2.11
CA ALA A 71 -34.55 11.39 -3.19
C ALA A 71 -33.75 12.69 -3.35
N SER A 72 -32.56 12.69 -2.77
CA SER A 72 -31.38 12.78 -3.63
C SER A 72 -30.45 11.65 -3.20
N ALA A 73 -30.27 10.68 -4.10
CA ALA A 73 -29.43 9.53 -3.89
C ALA A 73 -28.04 10.00 -3.44
N ALA A 74 -27.72 9.81 -2.17
CA ALA A 74 -26.35 9.47 -1.84
C ALA A 74 -26.13 8.15 -2.59
N THR A 75 -25.48 8.25 -3.74
CA THR A 75 -24.75 7.13 -4.29
C THR A 75 -23.80 6.72 -3.18
N SER A 76 -24.23 5.79 -2.34
CA SER A 76 -23.34 4.79 -1.81
C SER A 76 -22.70 4.20 -3.05
N SER A 77 -21.56 4.74 -3.45
CA SER A 77 -20.61 3.98 -4.23
C SER A 77 -20.34 2.78 -3.35
N SER A 78 -21.03 1.69 -3.66
CA SER A 78 -20.54 0.37 -3.34
C SER A 78 -19.17 0.33 -3.98
N GLU A 79 -18.18 0.60 -3.15
CA GLU A 79 -16.79 0.29 -3.39
C GLU A 79 -16.81 -1.20 -3.76
N SER A 80 -16.78 -1.50 -5.05
CA SER A 80 -16.55 -2.85 -5.52
C SER A 80 -15.06 -3.09 -5.41
N THR A 81 -14.55 -3.06 -4.18
CA THR A 81 -13.27 -3.66 -3.86
C THR A 81 -13.47 -5.15 -4.06
N THR A 82 -13.06 -5.64 -5.23
CA THR A 82 -12.92 -7.07 -5.48
C THR A 82 -12.04 -7.59 -4.35
N VAL A 83 -12.61 -8.37 -3.44
CA VAL A 83 -11.85 -9.00 -2.36
C VAL A 83 -11.03 -10.10 -3.04
N ILE A 84 -9.70 -9.96 -2.98
CA ILE A 84 -8.74 -10.94 -3.47
C ILE A 84 -8.27 -11.73 -2.25
N ASP A 85 -8.44 -13.04 -2.25
CA ASP A 85 -8.06 -13.87 -1.11
C ASP A 85 -6.53 -13.83 -0.93
N GLY A 86 -6.08 -13.82 0.32
CA GLY A 86 -4.65 -13.77 0.64
C GLY A 86 -4.07 -12.35 0.71
N GLN A 87 -4.87 -11.32 0.45
CA GLN A 87 -4.50 -9.92 0.72
C GLN A 87 -4.88 -9.46 2.14
N GLU A 88 -5.50 -10.31 2.96
CA GLU A 88 -5.94 -9.92 4.30
C GLU A 88 -4.81 -9.82 5.33
N GLY A 89 -3.67 -10.47 5.06
CA GLY A 89 -2.42 -10.48 5.83
C GLY A 89 -2.51 -10.39 7.36
N GLU A 90 -1.39 -10.01 7.98
CA GLU A 90 -1.28 -9.79 9.42
C GLU A 90 -0.40 -8.58 9.69
N ASP A 91 -0.63 -7.91 10.82
CA ASP A 91 0.33 -6.94 11.36
C ASP A 91 1.32 -7.70 12.25
N ALA A 92 2.46 -8.09 11.67
CA ALA A 92 3.52 -8.81 12.35
C ALA A 92 4.50 -7.87 13.09
N GLY A 93 4.14 -6.59 13.25
CA GLY A 93 4.92 -5.58 13.95
C GLY A 93 5.75 -4.70 13.02
N GLY A 94 6.71 -4.00 13.62
CA GLY A 94 7.36 -2.85 12.99
C GLY A 94 6.61 -1.55 13.29
N ASP A 95 7.35 -0.45 13.30
CA ASP A 95 6.83 0.89 13.55
C ASP A 95 7.41 1.78 12.45
N VAL A 96 6.55 2.19 11.53
CA VAL A 96 6.86 3.23 10.54
C VAL A 96 6.07 4.46 10.95
N ASP A 97 6.59 5.66 10.68
CA ASP A 97 5.96 6.97 11.02
C ASP A 97 4.70 7.26 10.19
N PHE A 98 4.20 6.26 9.44
CA PHE A 98 3.01 6.31 8.61
C PHE A 98 1.95 5.32 9.10
N GLU A 99 0.87 5.84 9.68
CA GLU A 99 -0.24 5.00 10.13
C GLU A 99 -1.20 4.62 9.00
N VAL A 100 -1.12 3.38 8.51
CA VAL A 100 -2.08 2.78 7.57
C VAL A 100 -2.50 1.38 8.00
N ALA A 101 -3.76 1.03 7.75
CA ALA A 101 -4.29 -0.30 8.06
C ALA A 101 -4.17 -1.25 6.86
N ILE A 102 -4.11 -2.55 7.15
CA ILE A 102 -4.17 -3.59 6.12
C ILE A 102 -5.52 -3.50 5.41
N GLY A 103 -5.50 -3.61 4.09
CA GLY A 103 -6.64 -3.42 3.20
C GLY A 103 -6.89 -1.97 2.77
N GLU A 104 -6.25 -0.97 3.41
CA GLU A 104 -6.27 0.40 2.92
C GLU A 104 -5.33 0.56 1.72
N CYS A 105 -5.61 1.54 0.87
CA CYS A 105 -4.77 1.86 -0.26
C CYS A 105 -3.95 3.12 -0.04
N VAL A 106 -2.85 3.21 -0.78
CA VAL A 106 -1.87 4.27 -0.66
C VAL A 106 -1.44 4.76 -2.03
N LYS A 107 -0.96 5.99 -2.03
CA LYS A 107 -0.12 6.54 -3.08
C LYS A 107 1.32 6.40 -2.61
N LEU A 108 2.08 5.52 -3.25
CA LEU A 108 3.53 5.47 -3.11
C LEU A 108 4.18 6.19 -4.29
N GLY A 109 5.24 6.94 -4.03
CA GLY A 109 6.05 7.55 -5.06
C GLY A 109 7.43 7.95 -4.54
N GLY A 110 8.16 8.70 -5.36
CA GLY A 110 9.49 9.19 -5.02
C GLY A 110 10.57 8.20 -5.44
N THR A 111 11.66 8.14 -4.68
CA THR A 111 12.77 7.21 -4.95
C THR A 111 12.98 6.28 -3.76
N VAL A 112 13.73 5.20 -3.94
CA VAL A 112 14.06 4.27 -2.84
C VAL A 112 14.69 4.97 -1.62
N SER A 113 15.41 6.08 -1.81
CA SER A 113 16.05 6.84 -0.72
C SER A 113 15.24 8.05 -0.24
N ASP A 114 14.16 8.38 -0.93
CA ASP A 114 13.30 9.55 -0.68
C ASP A 114 11.88 9.19 -1.14
N ALA A 115 11.28 8.21 -0.46
CA ALA A 115 9.97 7.70 -0.80
C ALA A 115 8.89 8.54 -0.09
N GLU A 116 7.82 8.85 -0.82
CA GLU A 116 6.65 9.54 -0.29
C GLU A 116 5.47 8.56 -0.29
N ILE A 117 4.79 8.45 0.85
CA ILE A 117 3.62 7.58 1.01
C ILE A 117 2.48 8.35 1.66
N ASP A 118 1.30 8.27 1.03
CA ASP A 118 0.08 8.90 1.52
C ASP A 118 -1.11 7.93 1.41
N LYS A 119 -2.13 8.11 2.25
CA LYS A 119 -3.38 7.35 2.12
C LYS A 119 -4.12 7.76 0.86
N ALA A 120 -4.66 6.77 0.14
CA ALA A 120 -5.49 6.98 -1.03
C ALA A 120 -6.79 6.16 -0.93
N VAL A 121 -7.82 6.60 -1.66
CA VAL A 121 -9.04 5.79 -1.80
C VAL A 121 -8.75 4.68 -2.81
N CYS A 122 -8.99 3.42 -2.45
CA CYS A 122 -8.82 2.29 -3.36
C CYS A 122 -9.61 2.51 -4.66
N GLY A 123 -8.98 2.23 -5.81
CA GLY A 123 -9.56 2.49 -7.13
C GLY A 123 -9.50 3.94 -7.61
N SER A 124 -9.14 4.91 -6.77
CA SER A 124 -9.01 6.31 -7.17
C SER A 124 -7.72 6.56 -7.96
N ALA A 125 -7.69 7.63 -8.77
CA ALA A 125 -6.54 8.00 -9.60
C ALA A 125 -5.21 8.13 -8.85
N ASP A 126 -5.25 8.42 -7.54
CA ASP A 126 -4.06 8.54 -6.69
C ASP A 126 -3.60 7.21 -6.09
N SER A 127 -4.45 6.18 -6.06
CA SER A 127 -4.14 4.89 -5.45
C SER A 127 -3.40 3.99 -6.43
N ASN A 128 -2.16 3.66 -6.11
CA ASN A 128 -1.36 2.70 -6.89
C ASN A 128 -1.09 1.41 -6.15
N TYR A 129 -1.12 1.39 -4.81
CA TYR A 129 -0.92 0.20 -4.01
C TYR A 129 -2.00 -0.01 -2.96
N LYS A 130 -2.25 -1.27 -2.60
CA LYS A 130 -3.01 -1.72 -1.43
C LYS A 130 -2.05 -2.32 -0.40
N VAL A 131 -2.27 -1.99 0.87
CA VAL A 131 -1.54 -2.59 1.99
C VAL A 131 -2.03 -4.00 2.23
N ILE A 132 -1.16 -4.99 2.08
CA ILE A 132 -1.50 -6.40 2.25
C ILE A 132 -1.01 -7.00 3.56
N ALA A 133 0.04 -6.42 4.18
CA ALA A 133 0.57 -6.85 5.47
C ALA A 133 1.51 -5.78 6.05
N LYS A 134 1.87 -5.95 7.32
CA LYS A 134 2.94 -5.17 7.97
C LYS A 134 3.92 -6.11 8.64
N ALA A 135 5.19 -5.77 8.64
CA ALA A 135 6.25 -6.59 9.19
C ALA A 135 7.37 -5.76 9.84
N ALA A 136 8.16 -6.39 10.72
CA ALA A 136 9.29 -5.71 11.35
C ALA A 136 10.42 -5.41 10.35
N LYS A 137 10.50 -6.16 9.25
CA LYS A 137 11.47 -5.95 8.15
C LYS A 137 10.84 -6.26 6.79
N ASN A 138 11.32 -5.61 5.74
CA ASN A 138 10.87 -5.79 4.36
C ASN A 138 11.09 -7.22 3.86
N SER A 139 12.19 -7.84 4.29
CA SER A 139 12.52 -9.25 4.02
C SER A 139 11.53 -10.26 4.60
N GLN A 140 10.59 -9.81 5.45
CA GLN A 140 9.53 -10.62 6.02
C GLN A 140 8.19 -10.41 5.31
N CYS A 141 8.10 -9.51 4.32
CA CYS A 141 6.98 -9.47 3.41
C CYS A 141 6.89 -10.78 2.61
N ILE A 142 5.67 -11.16 2.25
CA ILE A 142 5.44 -12.30 1.37
C ILE A 142 6.18 -12.10 0.06
N SER A 143 6.74 -13.18 -0.49
CA SER A 143 7.69 -13.08 -1.61
C SER A 143 7.07 -12.66 -2.94
N ASP A 144 5.74 -12.74 -3.06
CA ASP A 144 4.98 -12.27 -4.22
C ASP A 144 4.29 -10.92 -3.97
N ALA A 145 4.71 -10.15 -2.97
CA ALA A 145 4.32 -8.76 -2.85
C ALA A 145 4.98 -7.94 -3.98
N ASP A 146 4.25 -6.98 -4.53
CA ASP A 146 4.73 -6.16 -5.65
C ASP A 146 5.75 -5.10 -5.20
N SER A 147 5.61 -4.59 -3.97
CA SER A 147 6.51 -3.59 -3.41
C SER A 147 6.50 -3.59 -1.88
N TYR A 148 7.34 -2.75 -1.29
CA TYR A 148 7.39 -2.52 0.15
C TYR A 148 7.82 -1.09 0.46
N TYR A 149 7.19 -0.49 1.46
CA TYR A 149 7.64 0.75 2.07
C TYR A 149 8.25 0.43 3.43
N TYR A 150 9.43 0.98 3.73
CA TYR A 150 10.11 0.73 4.99
C TYR A 150 10.93 1.96 5.40
N GLU A 151 11.09 2.11 6.70
CA GLU A 151 11.87 3.20 7.26
C GLU A 151 13.06 2.66 8.04
N THR A 152 14.16 3.42 8.02
CA THR A 152 15.35 3.08 8.79
C THR A 152 15.75 4.22 9.71
N LEU A 153 16.10 3.88 10.95
CA LEU A 153 16.64 4.81 11.92
C LEU A 153 18.00 4.30 12.39
N GLY A 154 19.05 5.09 12.14
CA GLY A 154 20.42 4.68 12.49
C GLY A 154 20.90 3.42 11.77
N GLY A 155 20.41 3.16 10.54
CA GLY A 155 20.73 1.97 9.76
C GLY A 155 20.00 0.69 10.21
N ILE A 156 19.04 0.82 11.13
CA ILE A 156 18.18 -0.28 11.58
C ILE A 156 16.79 -0.03 11.01
N GLU A 157 16.24 -1.03 10.34
CA GLU A 157 14.86 -0.99 9.87
C GLU A 157 13.88 -0.98 11.05
N GLN A 158 12.94 -0.03 11.02
CA GLN A 158 11.96 0.17 12.09
C GLN A 158 10.68 -0.63 11.83
N GLY A 159 10.32 -0.78 10.56
CA GLY A 159 9.19 -1.57 10.10
C GLY A 159 9.06 -1.50 8.59
N ALA A 160 8.18 -2.35 8.06
CA ALA A 160 7.84 -2.43 6.65
C ALA A 160 6.34 -2.61 6.46
N ILE A 161 5.84 -2.02 5.39
CA ILE A 161 4.49 -2.20 4.84
C ILE A 161 4.66 -2.99 3.55
N CYS A 162 3.98 -4.12 3.46
CA CYS A 162 3.98 -4.97 2.27
C CYS A 162 2.84 -4.54 1.35
N LEU A 163 3.13 -4.36 0.07
CA LEU A 163 2.25 -3.70 -0.87
C LEU A 163 2.00 -4.57 -2.11
N ASP A 164 0.75 -4.60 -2.53
CA ASP A 164 0.37 -5.06 -3.87
C ASP A 164 -0.14 -3.89 -4.69
N VAL A 165 -0.02 -3.96 -5.99
CA VAL A 165 -0.67 -3.00 -6.89
C VAL A 165 -2.19 -3.04 -6.65
N ASP A 166 -2.81 -1.85 -6.60
CA ASP A 166 -4.25 -1.70 -6.40
C ASP A 166 -5.03 -2.04 -7.69
N TRP A 167 -5.05 -3.32 -8.04
CA TRP A 167 -5.71 -3.82 -9.23
C TRP A 167 -7.22 -3.65 -9.16
N VAL A 168 -7.80 -3.03 -10.18
CA VAL A 168 -9.25 -2.86 -10.33
C VAL A 168 -9.66 -3.36 -11.70
N VAL A 169 -10.56 -4.34 -11.73
CA VAL A 169 -11.11 -4.88 -12.98
C VAL A 169 -11.75 -3.77 -13.81
N GLY A 170 -11.35 -3.68 -15.08
CA GLY A 170 -11.75 -2.64 -16.02
C GLY A 170 -10.93 -1.34 -15.93
N GLY A 171 -10.09 -1.19 -14.89
CA GLY A 171 -9.17 -0.08 -14.73
C GLY A 171 -7.87 -0.26 -15.54
N CYS A 172 -7.18 0.85 -15.76
CA CYS A 172 -5.93 0.89 -16.50
C CYS A 172 -4.80 1.49 -15.65
N MET A 173 -3.60 0.94 -15.83
CA MET A 173 -2.39 1.36 -15.15
C MET A 173 -1.22 1.36 -16.12
N ASP A 174 -0.32 2.32 -15.97
CA ASP A 174 1.04 2.23 -16.50
C ASP A 174 1.91 1.54 -15.44
N VAL A 175 2.51 0.42 -15.79
CA VAL A 175 3.38 -0.37 -14.89
C VAL A 175 4.85 -0.29 -15.31
N GLY A 176 5.19 0.52 -16.31
CA GLY A 176 6.54 0.61 -16.88
C GLY A 176 7.45 1.58 -16.13
N GLY A 177 6.92 2.32 -15.16
CA GLY A 177 7.64 3.30 -14.33
C GLY A 177 8.32 2.70 -13.10
N GLU A 178 8.84 3.58 -12.23
CA GLU A 178 9.36 3.19 -10.90
C GLU A 178 8.25 2.66 -10.00
N ASP A 179 7.10 3.34 -10.03
CA ASP A 179 5.85 2.93 -9.38
C ASP A 179 4.74 2.84 -10.43
N PRO A 180 3.77 1.92 -10.27
CA PRO A 180 2.60 1.86 -11.11
C PRO A 180 1.79 3.14 -10.93
N ALA A 181 1.19 3.60 -12.01
CA ALA A 181 0.37 4.80 -12.02
C ALA A 181 -0.96 4.51 -12.71
N ARG A 182 -2.07 4.98 -12.15
CA ARG A 182 -3.36 4.92 -12.86
C ARG A 182 -3.36 5.88 -14.02
N ILE A 183 -3.86 5.39 -15.14
CA ILE A 183 -3.95 6.14 -16.40
C ILE A 183 -5.36 6.04 -16.97
N ASP A 184 -5.67 6.93 -17.90
CA ASP A 184 -6.79 6.70 -18.81
C ASP A 184 -6.43 5.56 -19.76
N CYS A 185 -7.37 4.67 -20.07
CA CYS A 185 -7.11 3.52 -20.95
C CYS A 185 -6.78 3.93 -22.39
N GLY A 186 -7.05 5.17 -22.79
CA GLY A 186 -6.65 5.72 -24.08
C GLY A 186 -5.34 6.53 -24.03
N ASP A 187 -4.63 6.52 -22.91
CA ASP A 187 -3.37 7.26 -22.76
C ASP A 187 -2.25 6.59 -23.55
N THR A 188 -1.89 7.20 -24.67
CA THR A 188 -0.80 6.74 -25.54
C THR A 188 0.59 7.11 -25.04
N ALA A 189 0.70 7.85 -23.93
CA ALA A 189 1.97 8.24 -23.33
C ALA A 189 2.47 7.23 -22.28
N ALA A 190 1.67 6.23 -21.93
CA ALA A 190 2.05 5.16 -21.02
C ALA A 190 3.29 4.41 -21.54
N VAL A 191 4.21 4.10 -20.63
CA VAL A 191 5.42 3.32 -20.95
C VAL A 191 5.06 1.85 -21.15
N ASP A 192 4.26 1.30 -20.24
CA ASP A 192 3.74 -0.06 -20.28
C ASP A 192 2.29 -0.05 -19.75
N GLY A 193 1.39 0.43 -20.60
CA GLY A 193 -0.03 0.56 -20.27
C GLY A 193 -0.75 -0.78 -20.33
N VAL A 194 -1.44 -1.14 -19.25
CA VAL A 194 -2.23 -2.36 -19.14
C VAL A 194 -3.65 -2.08 -18.65
N LYS A 195 -4.61 -2.89 -19.11
CA LYS A 195 -5.99 -2.91 -18.62
C LYS A 195 -6.30 -4.22 -17.93
N VAL A 196 -6.77 -4.16 -16.69
CA VAL A 196 -7.20 -5.35 -15.96
C VAL A 196 -8.51 -5.88 -16.55
N THR A 197 -8.53 -7.13 -17.00
CA THR A 197 -9.71 -7.77 -17.58
C THR A 197 -10.44 -8.65 -16.58
N GLU A 198 -9.69 -9.37 -15.74
CA GLU A 198 -10.20 -10.29 -14.74
C GLU A 198 -9.13 -10.55 -13.65
N ILE A 199 -9.58 -11.00 -12.48
CA ILE A 199 -8.70 -11.49 -11.41
C ILE A 199 -9.16 -12.90 -11.07
N VAL A 200 -8.29 -13.88 -11.35
CA VAL A 200 -8.61 -15.31 -11.22
C VAL A 200 -7.97 -15.85 -9.95
N GLN A 201 -8.80 -16.38 -9.06
CA GLN A 201 -8.36 -16.96 -7.79
C GLN A 201 -8.06 -18.46 -7.90
N GLY A 202 -7.26 -18.98 -6.98
CA GLY A 202 -6.91 -20.40 -6.88
C GLY A 202 -5.92 -20.91 -7.94
N THR A 203 -5.21 -20.02 -8.62
CA THR A 203 -4.32 -20.34 -9.73
C THR A 203 -3.03 -19.53 -9.67
N THR A 204 -1.98 -20.03 -10.31
CA THR A 204 -0.66 -19.40 -10.40
C THR A 204 -0.23 -19.28 -11.86
N SER A 205 -1.17 -19.33 -12.81
CA SER A 205 -0.87 -19.38 -14.24
C SER A 205 -1.79 -18.48 -15.03
N VAL A 206 -1.18 -17.61 -15.86
CA VAL A 206 -1.87 -16.76 -16.85
C VAL A 206 -2.73 -17.54 -17.85
N ASP A 207 -2.50 -18.84 -18.05
CA ASP A 207 -3.36 -19.69 -18.88
C ASP A 207 -4.79 -19.81 -18.33
N SER A 208 -5.01 -19.38 -17.09
CA SER A 208 -6.34 -19.35 -16.47
C SER A 208 -7.17 -18.13 -16.88
N CYS A 209 -6.54 -17.16 -17.54
CA CYS A 209 -7.22 -15.99 -18.09
C CYS A 209 -8.13 -16.42 -19.25
N SER A 210 -9.40 -16.03 -19.17
CA SER A 210 -10.42 -16.36 -20.15
C SER A 210 -10.38 -15.45 -21.38
N THR A 211 -9.92 -14.21 -21.21
CA THR A 211 -9.99 -13.16 -22.24
C THR A 211 -8.64 -12.58 -22.64
N SER A 212 -7.66 -12.63 -21.74
CA SER A 212 -6.32 -12.11 -21.95
C SER A 212 -5.29 -13.24 -22.07
N SER A 213 -4.19 -13.00 -22.79
CA SER A 213 -3.04 -13.92 -22.85
C SER A 213 -1.89 -13.52 -21.91
N ASN A 214 -2.01 -12.36 -21.25
CA ASN A 214 -1.00 -11.79 -20.37
C ASN A 214 -1.61 -11.58 -18.98
N GLY A 215 -0.75 -11.49 -17.96
CA GLY A 215 -1.15 -11.24 -16.59
C GLY A 215 0.01 -11.22 -15.60
N TYR A 216 -0.30 -10.83 -14.38
CA TYR A 216 0.62 -10.84 -13.24
C TYR A 216 0.26 -12.00 -12.32
N GLU A 217 1.22 -12.88 -12.06
CA GLU A 217 1.04 -14.10 -11.28
C GLU A 217 1.48 -13.89 -9.83
N TYR A 218 0.62 -14.28 -8.89
CA TYR A 218 0.88 -14.24 -7.45
C TYR A 218 0.91 -15.66 -6.90
N PRO A 219 2.05 -16.36 -7.01
CA PRO A 219 2.12 -17.81 -6.79
C PRO A 219 1.95 -18.23 -5.33
N GLU A 220 2.31 -17.40 -4.36
CA GLU A 220 2.17 -17.74 -2.94
C GLU A 220 0.70 -17.67 -2.51
N ARG A 221 -0.01 -16.64 -3.01
CA ARG A 221 -1.43 -16.39 -2.70
C ARG A 221 -2.40 -17.00 -3.69
N LYS A 222 -1.87 -17.54 -4.80
CA LYS A 222 -2.60 -18.26 -5.85
C LYS A 222 -3.71 -17.42 -6.46
N PHE A 223 -3.35 -16.25 -6.96
CA PHE A 223 -4.21 -15.53 -7.88
C PHE A 223 -3.41 -15.00 -9.06
N VAL A 224 -4.12 -14.66 -10.13
CA VAL A 224 -3.56 -14.05 -11.33
C VAL A 224 -4.41 -12.85 -11.71
N VAL A 225 -3.75 -11.74 -11.98
CA VAL A 225 -4.38 -10.53 -12.52
C VAL A 225 -4.17 -10.55 -14.03
N CYS A 226 -5.24 -10.81 -14.76
CA CYS A 226 -5.21 -10.89 -16.21
C CYS A 226 -5.32 -9.50 -16.82
N VAL A 227 -4.50 -9.22 -17.84
CA VAL A 227 -4.42 -7.90 -18.44
C VAL A 227 -4.31 -7.93 -19.96
N ASP A 228 -4.85 -6.90 -20.59
CA ASP A 228 -4.56 -6.56 -21.99
C ASP A 228 -3.58 -5.38 -22.04
N GLU A 229 -2.60 -5.44 -22.93
CA GLU A 229 -1.69 -4.32 -23.24
C GLU A 229 -2.46 -3.23 -24.01
N LEU A 230 -2.13 -1.95 -23.78
CA LEU A 230 -2.78 -0.76 -24.36
C LEU A 230 -2.03 -0.17 -25.57
#